data_AF-A0A962HNR7-F1
#
_entry.id   AF-A0A962HNR7-F1
#
_cell.length_a   1.000
_cell.length_b   1.000
_cell.length_c   1.000
_cell.angle_alpha   90.00
_cell.angle_beta   90.00
_cell.angle_gamma   90.00
#
_symmetry.space_group_name_H-M   'P 1'
#
loop_
_entity.id
_entity.type
_entity.pdbx_description
1 polymer ?
#
loop_
_entity_poly.entity_id
_entity_poly.type
_entity_poly.pdbx_seq_one_letter_code
_entity_poly.pdbx_strand_id
1 'polypeptide(L)'
;MKVVMDAMLCVETTDARILAFMRRGNTFPNPRHQRAVRMGKATIHLPEHIHSYQASENRIVVGRGYAGQLFRACPSLYSALQDHRTRQPVDLPPLAGIRLRDYQAEAVQAGSSKEQGVIQAPTGAGKTIIGLSLIHRHQQRALILLHSRELLGQWQGVIRTLLGIEAGVIGGGQWREDGQITIAMLQTLSQHPDRLTALGQQYGLVLVDECHHIPANTFSQVISHLSCRYRYGLTATPYRT
;
A
#
# COMPACT_ATOMS: atom_id res chain seq x y z
N MET A 1 17.68 -20.87 5.90
CA MET A 1 16.39 -20.14 5.99
C MET A 1 16.68 -18.67 5.77
N LYS A 2 15.93 -18.01 4.89
CA LYS A 2 16.12 -16.60 4.55
C LYS A 2 14.75 -15.92 4.48
N VAL A 3 14.62 -14.76 5.11
CA VAL A 3 13.40 -13.93 5.05
C VAL A 3 13.81 -12.58 4.49
N VAL A 4 13.22 -12.18 3.38
CA VAL A 4 13.52 -10.90 2.70
C VAL A 4 12.26 -10.06 2.71
N MET A 5 12.37 -8.81 3.16
CA MET A 5 11.27 -7.86 3.10
C MET A 5 11.68 -6.62 2.32
N ASP A 6 11.01 -6.38 1.20
CA ASP A 6 11.17 -5.23 0.32
C ASP A 6 9.78 -4.66 -0.02
N ALA A 7 9.42 -4.54 -1.30
CA ALA A 7 8.04 -4.28 -1.71
C ALA A 7 7.08 -5.43 -1.32
N MET A 8 7.60 -6.65 -1.26
CA MET A 8 6.94 -7.90 -0.92
C MET A 8 7.63 -8.58 0.27
N LEU A 9 7.03 -9.65 0.79
CA LEU A 9 7.63 -10.51 1.81
C LEU A 9 7.94 -11.86 1.18
N CYS A 10 9.22 -12.21 1.14
CA CYS A 10 9.72 -13.47 0.59
C CYS A 10 10.30 -14.32 1.71
N VAL A 11 9.90 -15.59 1.78
CA VAL A 11 10.44 -16.57 2.73
C VAL A 11 10.98 -17.75 1.93
N GLU A 12 12.25 -18.06 2.14
CA GLU A 12 12.94 -19.24 1.62
C GLU A 12 13.28 -20.18 2.78
N THR A 13 12.66 -21.35 2.78
CA THR A 13 12.78 -22.33 3.87
C THR A 13 12.41 -23.73 3.39
N THR A 14 13.02 -24.74 4.01
CA THR A 14 12.64 -26.16 3.87
C THR A 14 11.62 -26.58 4.93
N ASP A 15 11.28 -25.71 5.88
CA ASP A 15 10.23 -26.01 6.88
C ASP A 15 8.84 -25.94 6.25
N ALA A 16 8.29 -27.12 5.95
CA ALA A 16 6.97 -27.28 5.35
C ALA A 16 5.83 -26.66 6.19
N ARG A 17 6.00 -26.51 7.51
CA ARG A 17 4.98 -25.91 8.38
C ARG A 17 4.85 -24.42 8.13
N ILE A 18 5.97 -23.72 7.95
CA ILE A 18 5.99 -22.29 7.62
C ILE A 18 5.37 -22.07 6.24
N LEU A 19 5.78 -22.86 5.24
CA LEU A 19 5.21 -22.77 3.90
C LEU A 19 3.70 -23.04 3.90
N ALA A 20 3.24 -24.07 4.61
CA ALA A 20 1.81 -24.38 4.72
C ALA A 20 1.04 -23.29 5.47
N PHE A 21 1.62 -22.71 6.53
CA PHE A 21 1.02 -21.58 7.26
C PHE A 21 0.81 -20.37 6.34
N MET A 22 1.85 -19.99 5.57
CA MET A 22 1.77 -18.86 4.64
C MET A 22 0.80 -19.11 3.49
N ARG A 23 0.77 -20.32 2.91
CA ARG A 23 -0.19 -20.71 1.86
C ARG A 23 -1.63 -20.59 2.37
N ARG A 24 -1.92 -21.12 3.56
CA ARG A 24 -3.26 -21.02 4.17
C ARG A 24 -3.64 -19.58 4.45
N GLY A 25 -2.75 -18.79 5.05
CA GLY A 25 -3.01 -17.40 5.40
C GLY A 25 -3.20 -16.45 4.20
N ASN A 26 -2.80 -16.88 3.00
CA ASN A 26 -2.92 -16.10 1.76
C ASN A 26 -3.79 -16.82 0.71
N THR A 27 -4.64 -17.76 1.13
CA THR A 27 -5.67 -18.39 0.29
C THR A 27 -7.04 -17.92 0.76
N PHE A 28 -7.86 -17.44 -0.16
CA PHE A 28 -9.17 -16.86 0.13
C PHE A 28 -10.25 -17.51 -0.73
N PRO A 29 -11.50 -17.59 -0.25
CA PRO A 29 -12.61 -18.00 -1.11
C PRO A 29 -12.78 -17.00 -2.26
N ASN A 30 -13.11 -17.50 -3.46
CA ASN A 30 -13.36 -16.66 -4.62
C ASN A 30 -14.81 -16.14 -4.59
N PRO A 31 -15.05 -14.82 -4.40
CA PRO A 31 -16.41 -14.27 -4.34
C PRO A 31 -17.17 -14.45 -5.65
N ARG A 32 -16.48 -14.50 -6.80
CA ARG A 32 -17.10 -14.75 -8.12
C ARG A 32 -17.62 -16.16 -8.22
N HIS A 33 -16.85 -17.15 -7.72
CA HIS A 33 -17.30 -18.54 -7.63
C HIS A 33 -18.53 -18.65 -6.72
N GLN A 34 -18.44 -18.12 -5.50
CA GLN A 34 -19.55 -18.16 -4.54
C GLN A 34 -20.83 -17.48 -5.05
N ARG A 35 -20.70 -16.37 -5.80
CA ARG A 35 -21.83 -15.70 -6.45
C ARG A 35 -22.40 -16.54 -7.59
N ALA A 36 -21.57 -17.17 -8.41
CA ALA A 36 -22.01 -18.03 -9.51
C ALA A 36 -22.78 -19.26 -8.99
N VAL A 37 -22.28 -19.90 -7.92
CA VAL A 37 -22.97 -21.00 -7.23
C VAL A 37 -24.36 -20.55 -6.75
N ARG A 38 -24.44 -19.41 -6.03
CA ARG A 38 -25.72 -18.86 -5.56
C ARG A 38 -26.71 -18.52 -6.67
N MET A 39 -26.21 -18.17 -7.85
CA MET A 39 -27.01 -17.82 -9.03
C MET A 39 -27.29 -19.01 -9.95
N GLY A 40 -26.88 -20.24 -9.59
CA GLY A 40 -27.04 -21.42 -10.45
C GLY A 40 -26.29 -21.32 -11.78
N LYS A 41 -25.22 -20.54 -11.86
CA LYS A 41 -24.42 -20.34 -13.07
C LYS A 41 -23.25 -21.33 -13.13
N ALA A 42 -22.80 -21.65 -14.35
CA ALA A 42 -21.64 -22.52 -14.56
C ALA A 42 -20.38 -21.99 -13.86
N THR A 43 -19.69 -22.85 -13.11
CA THR A 43 -18.51 -22.51 -12.30
C THR A 43 -17.20 -23.14 -12.79
N ILE A 44 -17.23 -23.94 -13.85
CA ILE A 44 -16.07 -24.72 -14.33
C ILE A 44 -14.82 -23.88 -14.63
N HIS A 45 -15.00 -22.60 -14.97
CA HIS A 45 -13.93 -21.64 -15.28
C HIS A 45 -13.58 -20.71 -14.10
N LEU A 46 -14.23 -20.89 -12.95
CA LEU A 46 -14.06 -20.08 -11.77
C LEU A 46 -13.42 -20.94 -10.67
N PRO A 47 -12.15 -20.72 -10.31
CA PRO A 47 -11.54 -21.46 -9.22
C PRO A 47 -12.29 -21.14 -7.92
N GLU A 48 -12.48 -22.14 -7.05
CA GLU A 48 -13.15 -21.96 -5.77
C GLU A 48 -12.40 -21.00 -4.84
N HIS A 49 -11.07 -20.98 -4.97
CA HIS A 49 -10.16 -20.20 -4.16
C HIS A 49 -9.29 -19.28 -5.03
N ILE A 50 -8.88 -18.17 -4.44
CA ILE A 50 -7.88 -17.25 -4.98
C ILE A 50 -6.66 -17.24 -4.05
N HIS A 51 -5.47 -17.15 -4.63
CA HIS A 51 -4.20 -17.16 -3.91
C HIS A 51 -3.53 -15.80 -4.04
N SER A 52 -3.18 -15.17 -2.91
CA SER A 52 -2.40 -13.92 -2.87
C SER A 52 -0.92 -14.21 -2.58
N TYR A 53 -0.38 -15.21 -3.26
CA TYR A 53 1.02 -15.60 -3.13
C TYR A 53 1.57 -16.19 -4.43
N GLN A 54 2.89 -16.14 -4.58
CA GLN A 54 3.63 -16.92 -5.55
C GLN A 54 4.52 -17.89 -4.78
N ALA A 55 4.49 -19.17 -5.13
CA ALA A 55 5.27 -20.18 -4.41
C ALA A 55 5.99 -21.12 -5.37
N SER A 56 7.18 -21.54 -4.98
CA SER A 56 7.87 -22.71 -5.51
C SER A 56 8.09 -23.72 -4.37
N GLU A 57 8.94 -24.73 -4.58
CA GLU A 57 9.18 -25.82 -3.63
C GLU A 57 9.58 -25.29 -2.24
N ASN A 58 10.60 -24.43 -2.17
CA ASN A 58 11.20 -23.93 -0.93
C ASN A 58 11.09 -22.41 -0.78
N ARG A 59 10.23 -21.75 -1.58
CA ARG A 59 10.08 -20.28 -1.58
C ARG A 59 8.62 -19.88 -1.65
N ILE A 60 8.24 -18.87 -0.90
CA ILE A 60 6.93 -18.23 -0.99
C ILE A 60 7.05 -16.71 -0.89
N VAL A 61 6.35 -16.01 -1.78
CA VAL A 61 6.28 -14.55 -1.85
C VAL A 61 4.84 -14.13 -1.63
N VAL A 62 4.62 -13.24 -0.66
CA VAL A 62 3.30 -12.71 -0.29
C VAL A 62 3.34 -11.19 -0.16
N GLY A 63 2.18 -10.55 -0.12
CA GLY A 63 2.12 -9.14 0.24
C GLY A 63 2.68 -8.89 1.64
N ARG A 64 3.59 -7.94 1.80
CA ARG A 64 4.26 -7.69 3.09
C ARG A 64 3.34 -7.23 4.23
N GLY A 65 2.08 -6.90 3.94
CA GLY A 65 1.04 -6.71 4.96
C GLY A 65 0.86 -7.94 5.87
N TYR A 66 1.17 -9.13 5.36
CA TYR A 66 1.13 -10.39 6.10
C TYR A 66 2.24 -10.57 7.15
N ALA A 67 3.30 -9.74 7.10
CA ALA A 67 4.46 -9.85 7.99
C ALA A 67 4.07 -9.91 9.47
N GLY A 68 3.13 -9.08 9.91
CA GLY A 68 2.70 -9.05 11.31
C GLY A 68 2.08 -10.38 11.79
N GLN A 69 1.33 -11.06 10.93
CA GLN A 69 0.77 -12.38 11.24
C GLN A 69 1.85 -13.46 11.22
N LEU A 70 2.74 -13.43 10.23
CA LEU A 70 3.84 -14.38 10.11
C LEU A 70 4.75 -14.34 11.34
N PHE A 71 5.24 -13.16 11.72
CA PHE A 71 6.18 -13.03 12.81
C PHE A 71 5.55 -13.27 14.20
N ARG A 72 4.24 -13.05 14.35
CA ARG A 72 3.53 -13.42 15.58
C ARG A 72 3.44 -14.94 15.72
N ALA A 73 3.17 -15.65 14.62
CA ALA A 73 3.06 -17.11 14.62
C ALA A 73 4.44 -17.81 14.64
N CYS A 74 5.46 -17.19 14.05
CA CYS A 74 6.81 -17.72 13.94
C CYS A 74 7.87 -16.66 14.31
N PRO A 75 8.01 -16.31 15.61
CA PRO A 75 8.93 -15.25 16.04
C PRO A 75 10.41 -15.53 15.70
N SER A 76 10.81 -16.80 15.61
CA SER A 76 12.16 -17.19 15.22
C SER A 76 12.57 -16.71 13.83
N LEU A 77 11.61 -16.36 12.97
CA LEU A 77 11.90 -15.80 11.64
C LEU A 77 12.54 -14.41 11.70
N TYR A 78 12.42 -13.68 12.81
CA TYR A 78 13.05 -12.36 12.95
C TYR A 78 14.57 -12.41 12.82
N SER A 79 15.22 -13.47 13.32
CA SER A 79 16.69 -13.59 13.24
C SER A 79 17.20 -13.82 11.81
N ALA A 80 16.32 -14.24 10.90
CA ALA A 80 16.64 -14.45 9.48
C ALA A 80 16.15 -13.31 8.57
N LEU A 81 15.60 -12.23 9.13
CA LEU A 81 15.03 -11.11 8.38
C LEU A 81 16.12 -10.20 7.80
N GLN A 82 16.08 -10.04 6.48
CA GLN A 82 16.81 -9.05 5.70
C GLN A 82 15.81 -8.00 5.21
N ASP A 83 15.84 -6.82 5.84
CA ASP A 83 14.92 -5.73 5.55
C ASP A 83 15.55 -4.74 4.57
N HIS A 84 15.10 -4.79 3.31
CA HIS A 84 15.56 -3.93 2.22
C HIS A 84 14.56 -2.82 1.89
N ARG A 85 13.64 -2.51 2.81
CA ARG A 85 12.67 -1.45 2.59
C ARG A 85 13.34 -0.08 2.59
N THR A 86 12.95 0.77 1.65
CA THR A 86 13.56 2.08 1.42
C THR A 86 13.09 3.11 2.44
N ARG A 87 14.04 3.85 3.03
CA ARG A 87 13.80 5.16 3.65
C ARG A 87 14.43 6.23 2.77
N GLN A 88 13.75 7.36 2.61
CA GLN A 88 14.21 8.52 1.83
C GLN A 88 13.87 9.77 2.63
N PRO A 89 14.66 10.12 3.66
CA PRO A 89 14.39 11.29 4.48
C PRO A 89 14.41 12.57 3.65
N VAL A 90 13.46 13.46 3.90
CA VAL A 90 13.36 14.78 3.29
C VAL A 90 12.88 15.76 4.36
N ASP A 91 13.20 17.04 4.20
CA ASP A 91 12.69 18.11 5.06
C ASP A 91 11.45 18.72 4.40
N LEU A 92 10.26 18.36 4.91
CA LEU A 92 8.99 18.94 4.49
C LEU A 92 8.70 20.19 5.33
N PRO A 93 8.20 21.28 4.71
CA PRO A 93 7.76 22.44 5.47
C PRO A 93 6.68 22.09 6.52
N PRO A 94 6.57 22.87 7.60
CA PRO A 94 5.47 22.72 8.55
C PRO A 94 4.10 22.86 7.89
N LEU A 95 3.12 22.09 8.35
CA LEU A 95 1.73 22.22 7.91
C LEU A 95 1.11 23.54 8.42
N ALA A 96 0.88 24.48 7.51
CA ALA A 96 0.34 25.79 7.81
C ALA A 96 -1.18 25.73 8.09
N GLY A 97 -1.62 26.43 9.13
CA GLY A 97 -3.05 26.72 9.37
C GLY A 97 -3.92 25.53 9.75
N ILE A 98 -3.35 24.39 10.15
CA ILE A 98 -4.09 23.20 10.55
C ILE A 98 -3.98 22.94 12.04
N ARG A 99 -5.15 22.77 12.66
CA ARG A 99 -5.31 22.06 13.93
C ARG A 99 -6.10 20.79 13.67
N LEU A 100 -5.48 19.64 13.94
CA LEU A 100 -6.16 18.36 13.83
C LEU A 100 -7.32 18.28 14.83
N ARG A 101 -8.45 17.75 14.38
CA ARG A 101 -9.53 17.34 15.29
C ARG A 101 -9.06 16.12 16.10
N ASP A 102 -9.65 15.89 17.27
CA ASP A 102 -9.19 14.84 18.19
C ASP A 102 -9.10 13.46 17.52
N TYR A 103 -10.14 13.07 16.77
CA TYR A 103 -10.16 11.81 16.03
C TYR A 103 -9.11 11.74 14.91
N GLN A 104 -8.73 12.88 14.30
CA GLN A 104 -7.67 12.93 13.29
C GLN A 104 -6.30 12.79 13.96
N ALA A 105 -6.10 13.46 15.10
CA ALA A 105 -4.87 13.35 15.88
C ALA A 105 -4.65 11.92 16.38
N GLU A 106 -5.71 11.27 16.88
CA GLU A 106 -5.68 9.85 17.27
C GLU A 106 -5.31 8.96 16.08
N ALA A 107 -5.95 9.14 14.92
CA ALA A 107 -5.65 8.37 13.71
C ALA A 107 -4.20 8.56 13.24
N VAL A 108 -3.68 9.79 13.26
CA VAL A 108 -2.28 10.09 12.89
C VAL A 108 -1.31 9.48 13.90
N GLN A 109 -1.60 9.55 15.19
CA GLN A 109 -0.76 8.98 16.24
C GLN A 109 -0.74 7.45 16.15
N ALA A 110 -1.89 6.81 16.00
CA ALA A 110 -2.00 5.37 15.82
C ALA A 110 -1.28 4.92 14.54
N GLY A 111 -1.52 5.62 13.42
CA GLY A 111 -0.89 5.33 12.13
C GLY A 111 0.62 5.46 12.17
N SER A 112 1.15 6.57 12.70
CA SER A 112 2.60 6.83 12.76
C SER A 112 3.36 5.93 13.74
N SER A 113 2.67 5.29 14.70
CA SER A 113 3.25 4.26 15.56
C SER A 113 3.50 2.92 14.84
N LYS A 114 2.97 2.77 13.62
CA LYS A 114 3.13 1.60 12.77
C LYS A 114 3.89 1.99 11.51
N GLU A 115 4.41 1.00 10.79
CA GLU A 115 5.08 1.23 9.52
C GLU A 115 4.15 1.01 8.33
N GLN A 116 3.03 0.32 8.55
CA GLN A 116 2.06 0.07 7.50
C GLN A 116 0.69 -0.18 8.12
N GLY A 117 -0.37 0.15 7.37
CA GLY A 117 -1.73 -0.08 7.82
C GLY A 117 -2.77 0.57 6.92
N VAL A 118 -4.04 0.33 7.23
CA VAL A 118 -5.17 0.99 6.59
C VAL A 118 -5.88 1.82 7.66
N ILE A 119 -6.07 3.10 7.38
CA ILE A 119 -6.83 4.02 8.22
C ILE A 119 -8.24 4.09 7.64
N GLN A 120 -9.19 3.62 8.43
CA GLN A 120 -10.60 3.73 8.12
C GLN A 120 -11.13 5.06 8.65
N ALA A 121 -11.65 5.91 7.76
CA ALA A 121 -12.31 7.15 8.13
C ALA A 121 -13.43 7.47 7.13
N PRO A 122 -14.63 7.83 7.61
CA PRO A 122 -15.78 8.08 6.72
C PRO A 122 -15.54 9.28 5.80
N THR A 123 -16.33 9.38 4.74
CA THR A 123 -16.34 10.55 3.85
C THR A 123 -16.58 11.83 4.67
N GLY A 124 -15.86 12.90 4.35
CA GLY A 124 -15.91 14.15 5.12
C GLY A 124 -15.07 14.18 6.40
N ALA A 125 -14.50 13.06 6.85
CA ALA A 125 -13.63 13.03 8.04
C ALA A 125 -12.28 13.75 7.85
N GLY A 126 -11.93 14.10 6.61
CA GLY A 126 -10.65 14.75 6.28
C GLY A 126 -9.51 13.74 6.09
N LYS A 127 -9.75 12.67 5.34
CA LYS A 127 -8.74 11.65 4.98
C LYS A 127 -7.46 12.28 4.41
N THR A 128 -7.61 13.26 3.53
CA THR A 128 -6.49 14.01 2.96
C THR A 128 -5.61 14.67 4.04
N ILE A 129 -6.23 15.28 5.05
CA ILE A 129 -5.51 15.91 6.17
C ILE A 129 -4.79 14.86 7.02
N ILE A 130 -5.44 13.73 7.30
CA ILE A 130 -4.82 12.60 8.02
C ILE A 130 -3.61 12.08 7.22
N GLY A 131 -3.79 11.83 5.93
CA GLY A 131 -2.73 11.33 5.04
C GLY A 131 -1.54 12.28 4.94
N LEU A 132 -1.80 13.57 4.74
CA LEU A 132 -0.75 14.58 4.68
C LEU A 132 -0.03 14.75 6.03
N SER A 133 -0.77 14.64 7.13
CA SER A 133 -0.18 14.66 8.48
C SER A 133 0.73 13.45 8.74
N LEU A 134 0.40 12.27 8.22
CA LEU A 134 1.28 11.10 8.28
C LEU A 134 2.54 11.28 7.44
N ILE A 135 2.39 11.83 6.22
CA ILE A 135 3.54 12.18 5.35
C ILE A 135 4.48 13.13 6.10
N HIS A 136 3.94 14.21 6.67
CA HIS A 136 4.69 15.18 7.46
C HIS A 136 5.28 14.57 8.74
N ARG A 137 4.59 13.64 9.41
CA ARG A 137 5.11 12.99 10.62
C ARG A 137 6.33 12.11 10.34
N HIS A 138 6.40 11.49 9.16
CA HIS A 138 7.50 10.60 8.79
C HIS A 138 8.66 11.30 8.07
N GLN A 139 8.45 12.49 7.50
CA GLN A 139 9.51 13.26 6.82
C GLN A 139 10.25 12.41 5.79
N GLN A 140 9.48 11.72 4.93
CA GLN A 140 10.01 10.87 3.86
C GLN A 140 9.50 11.35 2.51
N ARG A 141 10.31 11.21 1.46
CA ARG A 141 9.86 11.40 0.09
C ARG A 141 8.65 10.50 -0.16
N ALA A 142 7.53 11.11 -0.50
CA ALA A 142 6.22 10.48 -0.50
C ALA A 142 5.64 10.31 -1.90
N LEU A 143 5.04 9.15 -2.15
CA LEU A 143 4.24 8.87 -3.35
C LEU A 143 2.78 8.68 -2.93
N ILE A 144 1.90 9.55 -3.42
CA ILE A 144 0.45 9.49 -3.16
C ILE A 144 -0.21 8.85 -4.38
N LEU A 145 -0.85 7.70 -4.17
CA LEU A 145 -1.48 6.89 -5.20
C LEU A 145 -3.00 7.10 -5.21
N LEU A 146 -3.52 7.51 -6.36
CA LEU A 146 -4.92 7.87 -6.57
C LEU A 146 -5.53 7.12 -7.75
N HIS A 147 -6.86 7.09 -7.83
CA HIS A 147 -7.61 6.44 -8.92
C HIS A 147 -8.38 7.40 -9.84
N SER A 148 -8.45 8.70 -9.53
CA SER A 148 -9.15 9.70 -10.35
C SER A 148 -8.37 11.01 -10.50
N ARG A 149 -8.63 11.73 -11.59
CA ARG A 149 -8.04 13.06 -11.85
C ARG A 149 -8.57 14.14 -10.90
N GLU A 150 -9.83 14.00 -10.46
CA GLU A 150 -10.43 14.93 -9.51
C GLU A 150 -9.68 14.90 -8.17
N LEU A 151 -9.44 13.70 -7.62
CA LEU A 151 -8.66 13.52 -6.40
C LEU A 151 -7.25 14.09 -6.57
N LEU A 152 -6.64 13.91 -7.74
CA LEU A 152 -5.32 14.44 -8.04
C LEU A 152 -5.28 15.97 -7.91
N GLY A 153 -6.22 16.68 -8.53
CA GLY A 153 -6.32 18.13 -8.43
C GLY A 153 -6.58 18.60 -6.99
N GLN A 154 -7.43 17.88 -6.25
CA GLN A 154 -7.69 18.17 -4.84
C GLN A 154 -6.42 18.02 -4.00
N TRP A 155 -5.68 16.92 -4.15
CA TRP A 155 -4.42 16.68 -3.45
C TRP A 155 -3.36 17.73 -3.78
N GLN A 156 -3.22 18.14 -5.05
CA GLN A 156 -2.30 19.22 -5.43
C GLN A 156 -2.65 20.53 -4.72
N GLY A 157 -3.94 20.91 -4.73
CA GLY A 157 -4.39 22.13 -4.04
C GLY A 157 -4.09 22.09 -2.54
N VAL A 158 -4.37 20.96 -1.90
CA VAL A 158 -4.15 20.76 -0.47
C VAL A 158 -2.66 20.82 -0.11
N ILE A 159 -1.79 20.16 -0.87
CA ILE A 159 -0.33 20.22 -0.66
C ILE A 159 0.17 21.66 -0.81
N ARG A 160 -0.23 22.35 -1.88
CA ARG A 160 0.18 23.73 -2.12
C ARG A 160 -0.27 24.67 -1.01
N THR A 161 -1.52 24.55 -0.56
CA THR A 161 -2.06 25.41 0.50
C THR A 161 -1.41 25.14 1.86
N LEU A 162 -1.13 23.88 2.19
CA LEU A 162 -0.72 23.51 3.55
C LEU A 162 0.78 23.39 3.74
N LEU A 163 1.52 23.04 2.70
CA LEU A 163 2.97 22.91 2.74
C LEU A 163 3.69 24.02 1.97
N GLY A 164 2.98 24.79 1.12
CA GLY A 164 3.59 25.83 0.30
C GLY A 164 4.51 25.30 -0.82
N ILE A 165 4.41 24.02 -1.17
CA ILE A 165 5.22 23.37 -2.22
C ILE A 165 4.36 22.88 -3.38
N GLU A 166 4.98 22.69 -4.53
CA GLU A 166 4.35 22.07 -5.71
C GLU A 166 4.69 20.58 -5.78
N ALA A 167 3.67 19.73 -5.86
CA ALA A 167 3.88 18.30 -5.99
C ALA A 167 4.29 17.89 -7.43
N GLY A 168 5.04 16.80 -7.52
CA GLY A 168 5.19 16.01 -8.74
C GLY A 168 3.84 15.43 -9.16
N VAL A 169 3.64 15.24 -10.47
CA VAL A 169 2.43 14.67 -11.03
C VAL A 169 2.77 13.58 -12.06
N ILE A 170 2.28 12.38 -11.80
CA ILE A 170 2.29 11.25 -12.73
C ILE A 170 0.84 10.88 -13.07
N GLY A 171 0.38 11.28 -14.25
CA GLY A 171 -1.01 11.13 -14.67
C GLY A 171 -1.47 12.31 -15.50
N GLY A 172 -2.66 12.21 -16.09
CA GLY A 172 -3.20 13.30 -16.91
C GLY A 172 -2.36 13.66 -18.14
N GLY A 173 -1.50 12.75 -18.61
CA GLY A 173 -0.55 13.00 -19.72
C GLY A 173 0.82 13.52 -19.28
N GLN A 174 1.06 13.63 -17.96
CA GLN A 174 2.33 14.11 -17.41
C GLN A 174 3.05 12.99 -16.65
N TRP A 175 4.38 13.07 -16.64
CA TRP A 175 5.22 12.27 -15.76
C TRP A 175 6.34 13.15 -15.24
N ARG A 176 6.03 13.91 -14.19
CA ARG A 176 6.95 14.77 -13.48
C ARG A 176 7.03 14.29 -12.05
N GLU A 177 8.22 13.92 -11.62
CA GLU A 177 8.48 13.60 -10.21
C GLU A 177 8.92 14.84 -9.46
N ASP A 178 8.75 14.82 -8.14
CA ASP A 178 9.28 15.83 -7.24
C ASP A 178 10.14 15.17 -6.14
N GLY A 179 11.08 15.93 -5.58
CA GLY A 179 12.02 15.48 -4.55
C GLY A 179 11.38 15.26 -3.18
N GLN A 180 10.18 15.82 -2.94
CA GLN A 180 9.48 15.75 -1.66
C GLN A 180 8.19 14.93 -1.77
N ILE A 181 7.25 15.34 -2.65
CA ILE A 181 5.96 14.67 -2.78
C ILE A 181 5.56 14.55 -4.25
N THR A 182 5.31 13.32 -4.70
CA THR A 182 4.74 13.04 -6.01
C THR A 182 3.33 12.47 -5.85
N ILE A 183 2.36 12.98 -6.61
CA ILE A 183 1.02 12.39 -6.75
C ILE A 183 0.99 11.58 -8.05
N ALA A 184 0.51 10.35 -8.00
CA ALA A 184 0.44 9.46 -9.15
C ALA A 184 -0.90 8.75 -9.28
N MET A 185 -1.41 8.67 -10.52
CA MET A 185 -2.53 7.81 -10.85
C MET A 185 -2.06 6.37 -11.02
N LEU A 186 -2.71 5.44 -10.32
CA LEU A 186 -2.41 4.01 -10.39
C LEU A 186 -2.49 3.46 -11.81
N GLN A 187 -3.48 3.91 -12.58
CA GLN A 187 -3.64 3.50 -13.98
C GLN A 187 -2.41 3.85 -14.81
N THR A 188 -1.91 5.08 -14.68
CA THR A 188 -0.71 5.53 -15.42
C THR A 188 0.51 4.71 -15.01
N LEU A 189 0.72 4.45 -13.73
CA LEU A 189 1.82 3.60 -13.28
C LEU A 189 1.72 2.17 -13.84
N SER A 190 0.54 1.57 -13.82
CA SER A 190 0.33 0.20 -14.32
C SER A 190 0.55 0.03 -15.83
N GLN A 191 0.41 1.11 -16.60
CA GLN A 191 0.63 1.13 -18.05
C GLN A 191 2.12 1.32 -18.43
N HIS A 192 2.98 1.65 -17.47
CA HIS A 192 4.40 1.94 -17.70
C HIS A 192 5.30 1.14 -16.73
N PRO A 193 5.38 -0.20 -16.88
CA PRO A 193 6.08 -1.08 -15.92
C PRO A 193 7.58 -0.79 -15.77
N ASP A 194 8.27 -0.42 -16.84
CA ASP A 194 9.70 -0.10 -16.79
C ASP A 194 9.96 1.14 -15.93
N ARG A 195 9.12 2.17 -16.10
CA ARG A 195 9.20 3.41 -15.33
C ARG A 195 8.77 3.20 -13.88
N LEU A 196 7.72 2.40 -13.65
CA LEU A 196 7.31 2.00 -12.31
C LEU A 196 8.44 1.28 -11.55
N THR A 197 9.17 0.40 -12.24
CA THR A 197 10.34 -0.28 -11.65
C THR A 197 11.41 0.71 -11.23
N ALA A 198 11.66 1.75 -12.03
CA ALA A 198 12.60 2.83 -11.68
C ALA A 198 12.15 3.65 -10.46
N LEU A 199 10.85 3.73 -10.16
CA LEU A 199 10.34 4.39 -8.93
C LEU A 199 10.53 3.55 -7.67
N GLY A 200 10.77 2.26 -7.80
CA GLY A 200 10.58 1.27 -6.73
C GLY A 200 11.32 1.54 -5.41
N GLN A 201 12.49 2.17 -5.49
CA GLN A 201 13.36 2.51 -4.34
C GLN A 201 13.50 4.03 -4.10
N GLN A 202 12.66 4.85 -4.75
CA GLN A 202 12.76 6.30 -4.70
C GLN A 202 11.93 6.94 -3.58
N TYR A 203 10.99 6.21 -3.00
CA TYR A 203 10.03 6.75 -2.03
C TYR A 203 10.14 6.01 -0.70
N GLY A 204 10.26 6.77 0.39
CA GLY A 204 10.26 6.21 1.74
C GLY A 204 8.86 5.93 2.27
N LEU A 205 7.85 6.62 1.71
CA LEU A 205 6.44 6.48 2.09
C LEU A 205 5.53 6.40 0.86
N VAL A 206 4.59 5.45 0.88
CA VAL A 206 3.50 5.34 -0.10
C VAL A 206 2.17 5.49 0.62
N LEU A 207 1.35 6.43 0.17
CA LEU A 207 -0.01 6.64 0.64
C LEU A 207 -0.98 6.27 -0.49
N VAL A 208 -2.01 5.49 -0.21
CA VAL A 208 -3.03 5.10 -1.18
C VAL A 208 -4.36 5.68 -0.71
N ASP A 209 -4.93 6.61 -1.47
CA ASP A 209 -6.25 7.15 -1.16
C ASP A 209 -7.35 6.35 -1.85
N GLU A 210 -8.51 6.28 -1.20
CA GLU A 210 -9.67 5.48 -1.61
C GLU A 210 -9.30 4.07 -2.08
N CYS A 211 -8.51 3.36 -1.25
CA CYS A 211 -7.95 2.06 -1.63
C CYS A 211 -9.02 1.00 -1.96
N HIS A 212 -10.25 1.20 -1.49
CA HIS A 212 -11.39 0.33 -1.74
C HIS A 212 -11.96 0.41 -3.16
N HIS A 213 -11.59 1.41 -3.97
CA HIS A 213 -12.04 1.49 -5.38
C HIS A 213 -11.05 0.87 -6.38
N ILE A 214 -9.83 0.52 -5.96
CA ILE A 214 -8.76 0.11 -6.89
C ILE A 214 -8.87 -1.38 -7.26
N PRO A 215 -8.93 -1.77 -8.54
CA PRO A 215 -8.89 -3.19 -8.92
C PRO A 215 -7.68 -3.92 -8.29
N ALA A 216 -7.91 -5.11 -7.73
CA ALA A 216 -6.88 -5.85 -6.99
C ALA A 216 -5.62 -6.13 -7.84
N ASN A 217 -5.80 -6.39 -9.14
CA ASN A 217 -4.70 -6.65 -10.07
C ASN A 217 -3.84 -5.40 -10.27
N THR A 218 -4.45 -4.26 -10.56
CA THR A 218 -3.74 -2.97 -10.73
C THR A 218 -3.03 -2.56 -9.44
N PHE A 219 -3.72 -2.70 -8.30
CA PHE A 219 -3.11 -2.42 -7.00
C PHE A 219 -1.88 -3.31 -6.77
N SER A 220 -2.03 -4.63 -6.93
CA SER A 220 -0.95 -5.59 -6.71
C SER A 220 0.23 -5.34 -7.64
N GLN A 221 -0.05 -5.06 -8.93
CA GLN A 221 0.97 -4.76 -9.93
C GLN A 221 1.76 -3.51 -9.59
N VAL A 222 1.14 -2.45 -9.05
CA VAL A 222 1.88 -1.22 -8.70
C VAL A 222 2.64 -1.42 -7.39
N ILE A 223 1.95 -1.93 -6.38
CA ILE A 223 2.47 -2.03 -5.01
C ILE A 223 3.62 -3.03 -4.88
N SER A 224 3.68 -4.06 -5.74
CA SER A 224 4.78 -5.04 -5.75
C SER A 224 6.13 -4.47 -6.21
N HIS A 225 6.16 -3.26 -6.78
CA HIS A 225 7.41 -2.59 -7.14
C HIS A 225 7.86 -1.57 -6.09
N LEU A 226 6.98 -1.16 -5.17
CA LEU A 226 7.24 -0.04 -4.26
C LEU A 226 7.76 -0.52 -2.91
N SER A 227 9.08 -0.49 -2.75
CA SER A 227 9.80 -0.99 -1.56
C SER A 227 9.86 -0.03 -0.37
N CYS A 228 9.15 1.10 -0.41
CA CYS A 228 8.99 2.07 0.67
C CYS A 228 8.90 1.46 2.09
N ARG A 229 9.48 2.08 3.12
CA ARG A 229 9.34 1.63 4.51
C ARG A 229 7.92 1.77 5.00
N TYR A 230 7.31 2.92 4.71
CA TYR A 230 6.00 3.30 5.21
C TYR A 230 4.92 3.11 4.14
N ARG A 231 3.83 2.40 4.47
CA ARG A 231 2.73 2.19 3.51
C ARG A 231 1.36 2.32 4.16
N TYR A 232 0.60 3.32 3.76
CA TYR A 232 -0.71 3.61 4.33
C TYR A 232 -1.80 3.56 3.28
N GLY A 233 -2.93 2.94 3.60
CA GLY A 233 -4.17 3.06 2.83
C GLY A 233 -5.18 3.93 3.58
N LEU A 234 -5.90 4.79 2.87
CA LEU A 234 -7.01 5.56 3.40
C LEU A 234 -8.30 5.07 2.73
N THR A 235 -9.34 4.81 3.53
CA THR A 235 -10.61 4.34 2.99
C THR A 235 -11.78 4.63 3.92
N ALA A 236 -12.96 4.85 3.36
CA ALA A 236 -14.20 4.81 4.14
C ALA A 236 -14.64 3.38 4.45
N THR A 237 -14.37 2.44 3.54
CA THR A 237 -14.84 1.04 3.59
C THR A 237 -13.66 0.08 3.38
N PRO A 238 -13.12 -0.57 4.43
CA PRO A 238 -11.95 -1.44 4.27
C PRO A 238 -12.28 -2.79 3.62
N TYR A 239 -13.54 -3.24 3.69
CA TYR A 239 -14.01 -4.49 3.09
C TYR A 239 -14.89 -4.19 1.88
N ARG A 240 -14.67 -4.90 0.77
CA ARG A 240 -15.57 -4.89 -0.38
C ARG A 240 -16.67 -5.94 -0.15
N THR A 241 -17.92 -5.51 -0.18
CA THR A 241 -19.11 -6.39 -0.23
C THR A 241 -19.29 -7.02 -1.60
#